data_AF-A0A414IK85-F1
#
_entry.id   AF-A0A414IK85-F1
#
_cell.length_a   1.000
_cell.length_b   1.000
_cell.length_c   1.000
_cell.angle_alpha   90.00
_cell.angle_beta   90.00
_cell.angle_gamma   90.00
#
_symmetry.space_group_name_H-M   'P 1'
#
loop_
_entity.id
_entity.type
_entity.pdbx_description
1 polymer ?
#
loop_
_entity_poly.entity_id
_entity_poly.type
_entity_poly.pdbx_seq_one_letter_code
_entity_poly.pdbx_strand_id
1 'polypeptide(L)'
;MDMIFKKKKTVLEEQPLCYWEESSYMMAVPKGGGMDLSVRLFERVAAISGVELLKKRLPDEDEPGYMEVGYDGEVYEIGFYEGDFSMPDMFNRRDYYFTDEELYAIGRADRALTVFMKFGVDGQKSYHLQLKIAVAMVPDLLAIVDESAEKLVCARWATLAADSAVVPGTSVLFTVHAVTDEGGEVWLHTHGLNRCGLYELEILKSDKENYNNHYYLISALASHLLDKDDRTSEPGVGVYIGMLNDRLPIVATYVSWTKALDEYRSLVLGSADDREEGHNGRTAPVFIYTSEDDEKKGRLRKVSEYDSMWGENPLFFISTRETNRMSALARERFGLVKYMAKKDEDSILLKIGLKTDSAEQADDREHIWFKLLEFDGERFKGQLIQEPYDVSHMHEGDEGWFTVEDVTDWIIYLEEFSVAPDTAYLLV
;
A
#
# COMPACT_ATOMS: atom_id res chain seq x y z
N MET A 1 10.36 -55.76 18.13
CA MET A 1 11.43 -54.77 18.40
C MET A 1 11.21 -53.70 17.36
N ASP A 2 10.26 -52.80 17.63
CA ASP A 2 9.81 -51.80 16.67
C ASP A 2 10.85 -50.69 16.61
N MET A 3 11.55 -50.62 15.48
CA MET A 3 12.43 -49.51 15.17
C MET A 3 11.57 -48.30 14.83
N ILE A 4 11.39 -47.43 15.83
CA ILE A 4 10.91 -46.06 15.65
C ILE A 4 11.97 -45.34 14.80
N PHE A 5 11.71 -45.21 13.50
CA PHE A 5 12.42 -44.26 12.65
C PHE A 5 12.11 -42.85 13.17
N LYS A 6 13.01 -42.30 13.99
CA LYS A 6 13.07 -40.85 14.20
C LYS A 6 13.43 -40.23 12.85
N LYS A 7 12.44 -39.70 12.11
CA LYS A 7 12.69 -38.74 11.02
C LYS A 7 13.63 -37.68 11.62
N LYS A 8 14.82 -37.52 11.04
CA LYS A 8 15.68 -36.36 11.31
C LYS A 8 14.79 -35.14 11.09
N LYS A 9 14.58 -34.31 12.12
CA LYS A 9 13.90 -33.02 11.95
C LYS A 9 14.79 -32.22 11.01
N THR A 10 14.38 -32.04 9.76
CA THR A 10 15.07 -31.14 8.82
C THR A 10 15.06 -29.77 9.48
N VAL A 11 16.24 -29.18 9.66
CA VAL A 11 16.34 -27.80 10.16
C VAL A 11 15.94 -26.91 9.00
N LEU A 12 14.85 -26.17 9.14
CA LEU A 12 14.39 -25.21 8.16
C LEU A 12 15.20 -23.91 8.32
N GLU A 13 15.68 -23.36 7.23
CA GLU A 13 16.50 -22.14 7.19
C GLU A 13 15.94 -21.18 6.13
N GLU A 14 15.89 -19.89 6.46
CA GLU A 14 15.51 -18.85 5.50
C GLU A 14 16.59 -18.72 4.42
N GLN A 15 16.18 -18.70 3.16
CA GLN A 15 17.08 -18.41 2.05
C GLN A 15 17.43 -16.91 2.00
N PRO A 16 18.58 -16.52 1.39
CA PRO A 16 18.88 -15.13 1.11
C PRO A 16 17.77 -14.46 0.29
N LEU A 17 17.62 -13.14 0.47
CA LEU A 17 16.70 -12.34 -0.33
C LEU A 17 17.06 -12.41 -1.82
N CYS A 18 16.03 -12.48 -2.67
CA CYS A 18 16.16 -12.27 -4.10
C CYS A 18 16.46 -10.78 -4.41
N TYR A 19 16.94 -10.47 -5.62
CA TYR A 19 17.33 -9.10 -5.96
C TYR A 19 16.18 -8.09 -5.84
N TRP A 20 14.95 -8.52 -6.17
CA TRP A 20 13.73 -7.70 -6.12
C TRP A 20 13.14 -7.56 -4.71
N GLU A 21 13.63 -8.38 -3.78
CA GLU A 21 13.32 -8.30 -2.36
C GLU A 21 14.34 -7.43 -1.62
N GLU A 22 15.61 -7.43 -2.06
CA GLU A 22 16.66 -6.59 -1.48
C GLU A 22 16.58 -5.14 -1.98
N SER A 23 16.23 -4.94 -3.25
CA SER A 23 16.06 -3.62 -3.87
C SER A 23 14.73 -3.55 -4.60
N SER A 24 14.19 -2.35 -4.75
CA SER A 24 12.95 -2.12 -5.47
C SER A 24 13.20 -2.05 -6.98
N TYR A 25 12.42 -2.79 -7.77
CA TYR A 25 12.49 -2.79 -9.24
C TYR A 25 11.17 -2.31 -9.83
N MET A 26 11.22 -1.27 -10.67
CA MET A 26 10.09 -0.74 -11.41
C MET A 26 10.42 -0.68 -12.90
N MET A 27 9.55 -1.22 -13.75
CA MET A 27 9.67 -1.12 -15.20
C MET A 27 8.69 -0.09 -15.74
N ALA A 28 9.20 0.98 -16.35
CA ALA A 28 8.40 1.98 -17.04
C ALA A 28 8.22 1.61 -18.51
N VAL A 29 6.99 1.30 -18.89
CA VAL A 29 6.63 0.91 -20.25
C VAL A 29 6.26 2.17 -21.05
N PRO A 30 6.98 2.51 -22.14
CA PRO A 30 6.65 3.66 -22.98
C PRO A 30 5.52 3.34 -23.97
N LYS A 31 4.82 4.36 -24.45
CA LYS A 31 3.86 4.22 -25.56
C LYS A 31 4.56 3.97 -26.90
N GLY A 32 5.70 4.63 -27.14
CA GLY A 32 6.38 4.64 -28.44
C GLY A 32 7.46 3.57 -28.65
N GLY A 33 7.67 2.66 -27.70
CA GLY A 33 8.71 1.61 -27.74
C GLY A 33 10.16 2.11 -27.61
N GLY A 34 10.47 3.31 -28.07
CA GLY A 34 11.80 3.93 -27.96
C GLY A 34 11.99 4.73 -26.67
N MET A 35 13.18 4.64 -26.06
CA MET A 35 13.56 5.40 -24.87
C MET A 35 14.63 6.45 -25.17
N ASP A 36 14.49 7.63 -24.55
CA ASP A 36 15.51 8.68 -24.60
C ASP A 36 16.57 8.46 -23.51
N LEU A 37 17.53 7.57 -23.78
CA LEU A 37 18.71 7.32 -22.94
C LEU A 37 19.86 8.31 -23.23
N SER A 38 19.56 9.60 -23.29
CA SER A 38 20.55 10.66 -23.49
C SER A 38 20.71 11.53 -22.24
N VAL A 39 21.56 12.55 -22.32
CA VAL A 39 21.75 13.52 -21.22
C VAL A 39 20.44 14.19 -20.79
N ARG A 40 19.46 14.29 -21.69
CA ARG A 40 18.11 14.84 -21.40
C ARG A 40 17.35 14.08 -20.33
N LEU A 41 17.62 12.78 -20.20
CA LEU A 41 17.05 11.97 -19.13
C LEU A 41 17.39 12.55 -17.76
N PHE A 42 18.67 12.88 -17.54
CA PHE A 42 19.13 13.47 -16.29
C PHE A 42 18.62 14.90 -16.09
N GLU A 43 18.39 15.65 -17.17
CA GLU A 43 17.77 16.98 -17.09
C GLU A 43 16.33 16.88 -16.56
N ARG A 44 15.56 15.86 -17.00
CA ARG A 44 14.21 15.60 -16.50
C ARG A 44 14.22 15.18 -15.03
N VAL A 45 15.14 14.30 -14.63
CA VAL A 45 15.29 13.90 -13.22
C VAL A 45 15.69 15.09 -12.34
N ALA A 46 16.65 15.90 -12.78
CA ALA A 46 17.08 17.10 -12.05
C ALA A 46 16.01 18.20 -11.96
N ALA A 47 14.94 18.12 -12.76
CA ALA A 47 13.79 19.03 -12.69
C ALA A 47 12.74 18.61 -11.64
N ILE A 48 12.87 17.41 -11.05
CA ILE A 48 11.99 16.96 -9.97
C ILE A 48 12.22 17.86 -8.74
N SER A 49 11.15 18.38 -8.17
CA SER A 49 11.23 19.23 -6.96
C SER A 49 11.90 18.49 -5.81
N GLY A 50 12.88 19.11 -5.17
CA GLY A 50 13.63 18.55 -4.04
C GLY A 50 14.75 17.56 -4.42
N VAL A 51 14.91 17.22 -5.70
CA VAL A 51 15.98 16.33 -6.16
C VAL A 51 17.25 17.12 -6.45
N GLU A 52 18.36 16.68 -5.86
CA GLU A 52 19.72 17.12 -6.19
C GLU A 52 20.49 16.00 -6.88
N LEU A 53 20.88 16.20 -8.15
CA LEU A 53 21.63 15.19 -8.89
C LEU A 53 23.13 15.29 -8.59
N LEU A 54 23.67 14.32 -7.86
CA LEU A 54 25.05 14.32 -7.34
C LEU A 54 26.04 13.65 -8.28
N LYS A 55 25.66 12.49 -8.84
CA LYS A 55 26.45 11.74 -9.83
C LYS A 55 25.55 11.16 -10.91
N LYS A 56 26.11 10.92 -12.08
CA LYS A 56 25.40 10.32 -13.22
C LYS A 56 26.33 9.63 -14.21
N ARG A 57 25.85 8.52 -14.77
CA ARG A 57 26.48 7.79 -15.88
C ARG A 57 25.38 7.18 -16.76
N LEU A 58 25.51 7.34 -18.09
CA LEU A 58 24.63 6.65 -19.04
C LEU A 58 24.95 5.16 -19.06
N PRO A 59 23.97 4.28 -19.39
CA PRO A 59 24.25 2.86 -19.59
C PRO A 59 25.26 2.67 -20.72
N ASP A 60 26.04 1.60 -20.61
CA ASP A 60 26.94 1.11 -21.66
C ASP A 60 26.71 -0.41 -21.86
N GLU A 61 27.58 -1.08 -22.64
CA GLU A 61 27.42 -2.51 -22.96
C GLU A 61 27.59 -3.42 -21.73
N ASP A 62 28.33 -2.99 -20.72
CA ASP A 62 28.72 -3.82 -19.57
C ASP A 62 27.97 -3.44 -18.29
N GLU A 63 27.56 -2.18 -18.15
CA GLU A 63 26.96 -1.66 -16.92
C GLU A 63 25.65 -0.89 -17.15
N PRO A 64 24.65 -1.06 -16.26
CA PRO A 64 23.44 -0.25 -16.31
C PRO A 64 23.79 1.23 -16.14
N GLY A 65 22.88 2.11 -16.55
CA GLY A 65 22.93 3.52 -16.22
C GLY A 65 22.85 3.69 -14.71
N TYR A 66 23.42 4.80 -14.23
CA TYR A 66 23.57 5.05 -12.81
C TYR A 66 23.37 6.52 -12.48
N MET A 67 22.78 6.81 -11.33
CA MET A 67 22.79 8.14 -10.73
C MET A 67 22.79 8.09 -9.21
N GLU A 68 23.41 9.09 -8.58
CA GLU A 68 23.23 9.39 -7.16
C GLU A 68 22.36 10.63 -7.04
N VAL A 69 21.30 10.54 -6.24
CA VAL A 69 20.35 11.63 -6.02
C VAL A 69 20.22 11.91 -4.53
N GLY A 70 20.42 13.17 -4.14
CA GLY A 70 20.00 13.68 -2.84
C GLY A 70 18.51 14.02 -2.86
N TYR A 71 17.74 13.53 -1.89
CA TYR A 71 16.32 13.83 -1.75
C TYR A 71 15.89 13.69 -0.28
N ASP A 72 15.22 14.71 0.26
CA ASP A 72 14.71 14.76 1.64
C ASP A 72 15.73 14.38 2.73
N GLY A 73 16.99 14.77 2.54
CA GLY A 73 18.08 14.52 3.50
C GLY A 73 18.77 13.16 3.38
N GLU A 74 18.33 12.30 2.47
CA GLU A 74 18.98 11.02 2.15
C GLU A 74 19.66 11.07 0.77
N VAL A 75 20.60 10.15 0.53
CA VAL A 75 21.24 9.94 -0.78
C VAL A 75 20.86 8.56 -1.28
N TYR A 76 20.32 8.52 -2.49
CA TYR A 76 19.87 7.30 -3.15
C TYR A 76 20.78 6.97 -4.33
N GLU A 77 21.17 5.70 -4.42
CA GLU A 77 21.83 5.14 -5.60
C GLU A 77 20.76 4.48 -6.48
N ILE A 78 20.64 4.96 -7.72
CA ILE A 78 19.64 4.48 -8.67
C ILE A 78 20.35 3.91 -9.88
N GLY A 79 20.05 2.65 -10.19
CA GLY A 79 20.43 2.01 -11.43
C GLY A 79 19.26 2.01 -12.42
N PHE A 80 19.57 2.03 -13.71
CA PHE A 80 18.55 1.91 -14.74
C PHE A 80 19.08 1.27 -16.02
N TYR A 81 18.24 0.51 -16.71
CA TYR A 81 18.58 -0.06 -18.02
C TYR A 81 17.31 -0.29 -18.84
N GLU A 82 17.48 -0.26 -20.16
CA GLU A 82 16.42 -0.66 -21.08
C GLU A 82 16.48 -2.19 -21.29
N GLY A 83 15.32 -2.84 -21.22
CA GLY A 83 15.20 -4.28 -21.41
C GLY A 83 13.98 -4.64 -22.26
N ASP A 84 13.96 -5.90 -22.69
CA ASP A 84 12.78 -6.49 -23.32
C ASP A 84 11.64 -6.58 -22.30
N PHE A 85 10.42 -6.36 -22.78
CA PHE A 85 9.21 -6.42 -21.97
C PHE A 85 8.21 -7.39 -22.59
N SER A 86 7.56 -8.15 -21.72
CA SER A 86 6.36 -8.89 -22.06
C SER A 86 5.45 -8.83 -20.85
N MET A 87 4.18 -8.46 -21.06
CA MET A 87 3.20 -8.41 -19.98
C MET A 87 3.13 -9.75 -19.25
N PRO A 88 3.45 -9.82 -17.95
CA PRO A 88 3.33 -11.07 -17.22
C PRO A 88 1.86 -11.41 -16.94
N ASP A 89 1.53 -12.70 -17.05
CA ASP A 89 0.16 -13.21 -16.89
C ASP A 89 -0.38 -13.01 -15.46
N MET A 90 0.52 -12.96 -14.47
CA MET A 90 0.18 -13.06 -13.05
C MET A 90 0.07 -11.72 -12.30
N PHE A 91 0.38 -10.58 -12.90
CA PHE A 91 0.38 -9.33 -12.14
C PHE A 91 -1.01 -8.86 -11.74
N ASN A 92 -1.10 -8.38 -10.50
CA ASN A 92 -2.34 -7.84 -9.97
C ASN A 92 -2.69 -6.53 -10.68
N ARG A 93 -3.93 -6.49 -11.20
CA ARG A 93 -4.51 -5.33 -11.90
C ARG A 93 -5.65 -4.68 -11.11
N ARG A 94 -6.03 -5.25 -9.97
CA ARG A 94 -7.29 -4.91 -9.26
C ARG A 94 -7.28 -3.50 -8.66
N ASP A 95 -6.11 -2.93 -8.42
CA ASP A 95 -5.99 -1.67 -7.70
C ASP A 95 -6.08 -0.44 -8.61
N TYR A 96 -6.00 -0.63 -9.93
CA TYR A 96 -6.04 0.46 -10.90
C TYR A 96 -6.99 0.17 -12.04
N TYR A 97 -7.70 1.20 -12.49
CA TYR A 97 -8.50 1.13 -13.70
C TYR A 97 -7.63 1.34 -14.94
N PHE A 98 -7.70 0.37 -15.85
CA PHE A 98 -7.15 0.43 -17.20
C PHE A 98 -8.29 0.37 -18.21
N THR A 99 -8.21 1.19 -19.24
CA THR A 99 -9.07 1.06 -20.43
C THR A 99 -8.64 -0.15 -21.27
N ASP A 100 -9.55 -0.67 -22.10
CA ASP A 100 -9.24 -1.75 -23.04
C ASP A 100 -8.11 -1.35 -24.02
N GLU A 101 -8.08 -0.09 -24.44
CA GLU A 101 -7.02 0.45 -25.30
C GLU A 101 -5.65 0.44 -24.60
N GLU A 102 -5.60 0.80 -23.31
CA GLU A 102 -4.37 0.73 -22.52
C GLU A 102 -3.89 -0.71 -22.37
N LEU A 103 -4.77 -1.64 -21.98
CA LEU A 103 -4.39 -3.05 -21.82
C LEU A 103 -3.91 -3.66 -23.14
N TYR A 104 -4.56 -3.33 -24.25
CA TYR A 104 -4.14 -3.75 -25.58
C TYR A 104 -2.77 -3.20 -25.98
N ALA A 105 -2.51 -1.92 -25.68
CA ALA A 105 -1.21 -1.30 -25.93
C ALA A 105 -0.11 -1.92 -25.06
N ILE A 106 -0.37 -2.14 -23.75
CA ILE A 106 0.62 -2.74 -22.85
C ILE A 106 0.94 -4.17 -23.27
N GLY A 107 -0.07 -4.95 -23.67
CA GLY A 107 0.12 -6.31 -24.16
C GLY A 107 0.89 -6.42 -25.48
N ARG A 108 1.10 -5.30 -26.18
CA ARG A 108 1.92 -5.20 -27.41
C ARG A 108 3.27 -4.55 -27.19
N ALA A 109 3.50 -3.94 -26.04
CA ALA A 109 4.80 -3.35 -25.73
C ALA A 109 5.84 -4.46 -25.61
N ASP A 110 7.02 -4.22 -26.16
CA ASP A 110 8.15 -5.16 -26.21
C ASP A 110 9.40 -4.62 -25.51
N ARG A 111 9.33 -3.40 -24.96
CA ARG A 111 10.43 -2.71 -24.28
C ARG A 111 9.95 -2.01 -23.01
N ALA A 112 10.80 -1.94 -22.00
CA ALA A 112 10.56 -1.16 -20.79
C ALA A 112 11.88 -0.65 -20.16
N LEU A 113 11.81 0.51 -19.50
CA LEU A 113 12.92 1.07 -18.74
C LEU A 113 12.85 0.55 -17.32
N THR A 114 13.74 -0.33 -16.93
CA THR A 114 13.87 -0.74 -15.54
C THR A 114 14.62 0.33 -14.76
N VAL A 115 14.03 0.80 -13.67
CA VAL A 115 14.63 1.69 -12.68
C VAL A 115 14.64 0.93 -11.35
N PHE A 116 15.81 0.79 -10.75
CA PHE A 116 15.97 0.05 -9.49
C PHE A 116 16.82 0.81 -8.48
N MET A 117 16.48 0.65 -7.20
CA MET A 117 17.18 1.27 -6.09
C MET A 117 16.91 0.56 -4.77
N LYS A 118 17.83 0.66 -3.82
CA LYS A 118 17.55 0.31 -2.42
C LYS A 118 16.66 1.38 -1.80
N PHE A 119 15.64 0.96 -1.06
CA PHE A 119 14.85 1.90 -0.29
C PHE A 119 15.62 2.35 0.95
N GLY A 120 15.38 3.60 1.32
CA GLY A 120 15.85 4.18 2.57
C GLY A 120 15.01 3.72 3.75
N VAL A 121 15.08 4.48 4.84
CA VAL A 121 14.33 4.15 6.07
C VAL A 121 12.82 4.27 5.85
N ASP A 122 12.39 5.28 5.09
CA ASP A 122 11.00 5.52 4.75
C ASP A 122 10.66 4.90 3.37
N GLY A 123 9.97 3.77 3.39
CA GLY A 123 9.54 3.06 2.18
C GLY A 123 8.58 3.87 1.30
N GLN A 124 7.68 4.68 1.89
CA GLN A 124 6.73 5.50 1.12
C GLN A 124 7.46 6.61 0.36
N LYS A 125 8.41 7.30 1.02
CA LYS A 125 9.24 8.31 0.37
C LYS A 125 10.13 7.71 -0.72
N SER A 126 10.74 6.56 -0.44
CA SER A 126 11.60 5.85 -1.40
C SER A 126 10.82 5.44 -2.65
N TYR A 127 9.63 4.85 -2.47
CA TYR A 127 8.73 4.52 -3.57
C TYR A 127 8.30 5.76 -4.36
N HIS A 128 7.92 6.83 -3.67
CA HIS A 128 7.49 8.07 -4.32
C HIS A 128 8.61 8.69 -5.17
N LEU A 129 9.85 8.69 -4.66
CA LEU A 129 11.01 9.13 -5.43
C LEU A 129 11.25 8.23 -6.65
N GLN A 130 11.24 6.91 -6.48
CA GLN A 130 11.42 5.97 -7.59
C GLN A 130 10.36 6.17 -8.68
N LEU A 131 9.10 6.37 -8.28
CA LEU A 131 7.99 6.65 -9.18
C LEU A 131 8.19 7.98 -9.93
N LYS A 132 8.57 9.05 -9.23
CA LYS A 132 8.90 10.36 -9.82
C LYS A 132 10.00 10.23 -10.87
N ILE A 133 11.06 9.48 -10.54
CA ILE A 133 12.18 9.23 -11.44
C ILE A 133 11.72 8.44 -12.67
N ALA A 134 10.97 7.35 -12.49
CA ALA A 134 10.47 6.53 -13.60
C ALA A 134 9.58 7.34 -14.56
N VAL A 135 8.64 8.14 -14.02
CA VAL A 135 7.78 9.04 -14.80
C VAL A 135 8.60 10.10 -15.53
N ALA A 136 9.60 10.71 -14.87
CA ALA A 136 10.46 11.70 -15.49
C ALA A 136 11.34 11.10 -16.59
N MET A 137 11.82 9.87 -16.42
CA MET A 137 12.67 9.20 -17.40
C MET A 137 11.91 8.75 -18.64
N VAL A 138 10.61 8.42 -18.51
CA VAL A 138 9.72 7.97 -19.60
C VAL A 138 8.50 8.90 -19.75
N PRO A 139 8.64 10.06 -20.44
CA PRO A 139 7.57 11.06 -20.53
C PRO A 139 6.31 10.60 -21.27
N ASP A 140 6.43 9.63 -22.17
CA ASP A 140 5.30 9.01 -22.89
C ASP A 140 4.84 7.70 -22.20
N LEU A 141 4.82 7.70 -20.86
CA LEU A 141 4.48 6.54 -20.04
C LEU A 141 3.13 5.90 -20.45
N LEU A 142 3.14 4.58 -20.57
CA LEU A 142 1.97 3.74 -20.79
C LEU A 142 1.54 3.01 -19.51
N ALA A 143 2.50 2.43 -18.78
CA ALA A 143 2.28 1.76 -17.50
C ALA A 143 3.58 1.66 -16.70
N ILE A 144 3.46 1.45 -15.38
CA ILE A 144 4.56 0.99 -14.54
C ILE A 144 4.27 -0.46 -14.13
N VAL A 145 5.27 -1.31 -14.20
CA VAL A 145 5.27 -2.62 -13.56
C VAL A 145 6.14 -2.52 -12.32
N ASP A 146 5.53 -2.66 -11.16
CA ASP A 146 6.25 -2.82 -9.90
C ASP A 146 6.53 -4.31 -9.71
N GLU A 147 7.73 -4.74 -10.08
CA GLU A 147 8.16 -6.14 -10.01
C GLU A 147 8.24 -6.62 -8.57
N SER A 148 8.77 -5.78 -7.68
CA SER A 148 8.94 -6.12 -6.26
C SER A 148 7.62 -6.34 -5.52
N ALA A 149 6.53 -5.69 -5.94
CA ALA A 149 5.19 -5.91 -5.39
C ALA A 149 4.23 -6.65 -6.35
N GLU A 150 4.74 -7.17 -7.46
CA GLU A 150 3.99 -7.92 -8.49
C GLU A 150 2.72 -7.21 -8.99
N LYS A 151 2.82 -5.91 -9.22
CA LYS A 151 1.68 -5.02 -9.46
C LYS A 151 1.83 -4.22 -10.76
N LEU A 152 0.74 -4.15 -11.52
CA LEU A 152 0.65 -3.28 -12.69
C LEU A 152 -0.03 -1.97 -12.31
N VAL A 153 0.59 -0.83 -12.65
CA VAL A 153 0.14 0.52 -12.30
C VAL A 153 -0.16 1.32 -13.57
N CYS A 154 -1.31 1.98 -13.64
CA CYS A 154 -1.69 2.75 -14.82
C CYS A 154 -0.94 4.09 -14.88
N ALA A 155 -0.60 4.54 -16.11
CA ALA A 155 0.16 5.78 -16.30
C ALA A 155 -0.54 7.02 -15.72
N ARG A 156 -1.89 7.07 -15.79
CA ARG A 156 -2.67 8.19 -15.21
C ARG A 156 -2.42 8.33 -13.71
N TRP A 157 -2.54 7.23 -12.95
CA TRP A 157 -2.27 7.25 -11.52
C TRP A 157 -0.80 7.55 -11.24
N ALA A 158 0.12 6.87 -11.95
CA ALA A 158 1.57 7.05 -11.75
C ALA A 158 1.99 8.51 -11.95
N THR A 159 1.49 9.16 -12.99
CA THR A 159 1.78 10.58 -13.29
C THR A 159 1.20 11.48 -12.21
N LEU A 160 -0.07 11.30 -11.84
CA LEU A 160 -0.71 12.11 -10.79
C LEU A 160 -0.04 11.94 -9.42
N ALA A 161 0.40 10.72 -9.09
CA ALA A 161 1.14 10.43 -7.87
C ALA A 161 2.56 11.02 -7.93
N ALA A 162 3.25 10.95 -9.07
CA ALA A 162 4.56 11.58 -9.24
C ALA A 162 4.51 13.12 -9.13
N ASP A 163 3.46 13.77 -9.60
CA ASP A 163 3.30 15.23 -9.51
C ASP A 163 2.91 15.70 -8.09
N SER A 164 2.36 14.81 -7.26
CA SER A 164 1.96 15.08 -5.88
C SER A 164 3.16 15.43 -5.00
N ALA A 165 2.97 16.38 -4.08
CA ALA A 165 3.90 16.64 -2.97
C ALA A 165 3.67 15.64 -1.82
N VAL A 166 2.46 15.11 -1.71
CA VAL A 166 2.07 14.10 -0.72
C VAL A 166 2.46 12.70 -1.21
N VAL A 167 3.09 11.92 -0.35
CA VAL A 167 3.49 10.53 -0.67
C VAL A 167 2.24 9.64 -0.89
N PRO A 168 2.34 8.57 -1.69
CA PRO A 168 1.31 7.54 -1.77
C PRO A 168 1.08 6.84 -0.41
N GLY A 169 -0.12 6.29 -0.19
CA GLY A 169 -0.43 5.49 0.99
C GLY A 169 0.34 4.15 1.01
N THR A 170 0.45 3.53 2.19
CA THR A 170 1.23 2.29 2.38
C THR A 170 0.75 1.11 1.54
N SER A 171 -0.53 1.08 1.17
CA SER A 171 -1.13 0.03 0.33
C SER A 171 -0.51 -0.09 -1.07
N VAL A 172 0.20 0.93 -1.56
CA VAL A 172 0.88 0.84 -2.87
C VAL A 172 2.20 0.09 -2.79
N LEU A 173 2.77 -0.06 -1.59
CA LEU A 173 4.09 -0.67 -1.38
C LEU A 173 4.05 -2.20 -1.47
N PHE A 174 2.87 -2.80 -1.35
CA PHE A 174 2.72 -4.24 -1.39
C PHE A 174 1.46 -4.69 -2.12
N THR A 175 1.39 -5.97 -2.39
CA THR A 175 0.19 -6.69 -2.85
C THR A 175 -0.04 -7.88 -1.93
N VAL A 176 -1.30 -8.26 -1.71
CA VAL A 176 -1.63 -9.56 -1.08
C VAL A 176 -2.16 -10.49 -2.16
N HIS A 177 -1.49 -11.63 -2.35
CA HIS A 177 -1.94 -12.71 -3.21
C HIS A 177 -2.70 -13.76 -2.41
N ALA A 178 -3.66 -14.40 -3.06
CA ALA A 178 -4.48 -15.47 -2.50
C ALA A 178 -4.39 -16.69 -3.42
N VAL A 179 -3.67 -17.72 -2.97
CA VAL A 179 -3.57 -19.01 -3.66
C VAL A 179 -4.57 -19.98 -3.03
N THR A 180 -5.32 -20.71 -3.85
CA THR A 180 -6.29 -21.69 -3.36
C THR A 180 -6.03 -23.08 -3.94
N ASP A 181 -6.24 -24.11 -3.14
CA ASP A 181 -6.18 -25.49 -3.60
C ASP A 181 -7.57 -26.00 -4.04
N GLU A 182 -7.64 -27.24 -4.52
CA GLU A 182 -8.91 -27.89 -4.86
C GLU A 182 -9.82 -28.10 -3.63
N GLY A 183 -9.22 -28.23 -2.44
CA GLY A 183 -9.90 -28.42 -1.16
C GLY A 183 -10.58 -27.17 -0.59
N GLY A 184 -10.27 -25.99 -1.15
CA GLY A 184 -10.78 -24.71 -0.69
C GLY A 184 -9.97 -24.04 0.43
N GLU A 185 -8.80 -24.60 0.78
CA GLU A 185 -7.79 -23.92 1.60
C GLU A 185 -7.25 -22.72 0.81
N VAL A 186 -6.99 -21.62 1.52
CA VAL A 186 -6.43 -20.40 0.96
C VAL A 186 -5.15 -20.04 1.70
N TRP A 187 -4.10 -19.75 0.95
CA TRP A 187 -2.86 -19.16 1.44
C TRP A 187 -2.78 -17.72 0.96
N LEU A 188 -2.78 -16.79 1.92
CA LEU A 188 -2.56 -15.38 1.66
C LEU A 188 -1.08 -15.06 1.91
N HIS A 189 -0.44 -14.32 1.01
CA HIS A 189 0.92 -13.84 1.22
C HIS A 189 1.15 -12.50 0.54
N THR A 190 2.00 -11.67 1.15
CA THR A 190 2.36 -10.37 0.60
C THR A 190 3.54 -10.46 -0.36
N HIS A 191 3.64 -9.47 -1.24
CA HIS A 191 4.83 -9.15 -2.03
C HIS A 191 5.10 -7.64 -1.92
N GLY A 192 6.34 -7.24 -1.66
CA GLY A 192 6.80 -5.85 -1.66
C GLY A 192 7.19 -5.28 -0.30
N LEU A 193 6.99 -6.04 0.79
CA LEU A 193 7.41 -5.63 2.13
C LEU A 193 8.92 -5.82 2.36
N ASN A 194 9.54 -6.84 1.75
CA ASN A 194 10.97 -7.12 1.92
C ASN A 194 11.86 -5.96 1.47
N ARG A 195 11.53 -5.30 0.35
CA ARG A 195 12.25 -4.10 -0.14
C ARG A 195 12.17 -2.91 0.82
N CYS A 196 11.22 -2.92 1.75
CA CYS A 196 11.07 -1.93 2.82
C CYS A 196 11.76 -2.38 4.12
N GLY A 197 12.53 -3.47 4.10
CA GLY A 197 13.22 -4.02 5.27
C GLY A 197 12.34 -4.83 6.22
N LEU A 198 11.08 -5.09 5.86
CA LEU A 198 10.12 -5.89 6.64
C LEU A 198 10.15 -7.37 6.20
N TYR A 199 9.38 -8.22 6.87
CA TYR A 199 9.08 -9.58 6.39
C TYR A 199 7.89 -9.52 5.42
N GLU A 200 7.88 -10.35 4.38
CA GLU A 200 6.61 -10.66 3.73
C GLU A 200 5.71 -11.39 4.71
N LEU A 201 4.46 -10.95 4.84
CA LEU A 201 3.50 -11.52 5.76
C LEU A 201 2.72 -12.63 5.07
N GLU A 202 2.26 -13.61 5.84
CA GLU A 202 1.43 -14.70 5.32
C GLU A 202 0.26 -15.03 6.26
N ILE A 203 -0.85 -15.50 5.73
CA ILE A 203 -1.88 -16.21 6.51
C ILE A 203 -2.05 -17.60 5.89
N LEU A 204 -1.69 -18.60 6.70
CA LEU A 204 -1.86 -20.02 6.38
C LEU A 204 -3.18 -20.53 6.96
N LYS A 205 -3.76 -21.57 6.35
CA LYS A 205 -5.04 -22.17 6.78
C LYS A 205 -6.21 -21.19 6.78
N SER A 206 -6.27 -20.32 5.77
CA SER A 206 -7.50 -19.57 5.45
C SER A 206 -8.44 -20.43 4.57
N ASP A 207 -9.62 -19.91 4.27
CA ASP A 207 -10.62 -20.58 3.44
C ASP A 207 -11.45 -19.57 2.61
N LYS A 208 -12.28 -20.09 1.71
CA LYS A 208 -13.12 -19.28 0.81
C LYS A 208 -14.18 -18.43 1.52
N GLU A 209 -14.52 -18.74 2.77
CA GLU A 209 -15.51 -18.00 3.56
C GLU A 209 -14.85 -16.82 4.29
N ASN A 210 -13.61 -16.99 4.75
CA ASN A 210 -12.93 -16.05 5.65
C ASN A 210 -11.75 -15.28 5.03
N TYR A 211 -11.27 -15.66 3.82
CA TYR A 211 -10.08 -15.04 3.23
C TYR A 211 -10.17 -13.51 3.08
N ASN A 212 -11.37 -12.95 2.88
CA ASN A 212 -11.55 -11.49 2.83
C ASN A 212 -11.26 -10.83 4.19
N ASN A 213 -11.74 -11.39 5.29
CA ASN A 213 -11.44 -10.87 6.63
C ASN A 213 -9.96 -11.03 6.97
N HIS A 214 -9.36 -12.16 6.57
CA HIS A 214 -7.93 -12.40 6.72
C HIS A 214 -7.10 -11.43 5.86
N TYR A 215 -7.56 -11.11 4.64
CA TYR A 215 -6.97 -10.09 3.76
C TYR A 215 -6.94 -8.72 4.44
N TYR A 216 -8.03 -8.30 5.08
CA TYR A 216 -8.05 -7.02 5.80
C TYR A 216 -7.09 -7.04 7.01
N LEU A 217 -7.02 -8.16 7.75
CA LEU A 217 -6.09 -8.28 8.88
C LEU A 217 -4.63 -8.18 8.44
N ILE A 218 -4.21 -8.94 7.42
CA ILE A 218 -2.82 -8.93 6.95
C ILE A 218 -2.46 -7.57 6.34
N SER A 219 -3.39 -6.94 5.63
CA SER A 219 -3.20 -5.60 5.05
C SER A 219 -3.08 -4.52 6.13
N ALA A 220 -3.89 -4.60 7.19
CA ALA A 220 -3.82 -3.67 8.31
C ALA A 220 -2.50 -3.82 9.08
N LEU A 221 -2.05 -5.06 9.31
CA LEU A 221 -0.74 -5.31 9.94
C LEU A 221 0.40 -4.80 9.05
N ALA A 222 0.39 -5.10 7.75
CA ALA A 222 1.40 -4.62 6.80
C ALA A 222 1.48 -3.09 6.79
N SER A 223 0.33 -2.43 6.67
CA SER A 223 0.24 -0.96 6.68
C SER A 223 0.77 -0.39 8.00
N HIS A 224 0.40 -0.98 9.14
CA HIS A 224 0.91 -0.57 10.45
C HIS A 224 2.44 -0.75 10.58
N LEU A 225 3.02 -1.78 9.99
CA LEU A 225 4.47 -2.00 10.00
C LEU A 225 5.22 -1.01 9.10
N LEU A 226 4.61 -0.61 7.97
CA LEU A 226 5.16 0.39 7.04
C LEU A 226 5.05 1.82 7.58
N ASP A 227 4.02 2.12 8.38
CA ASP A 227 3.68 3.46 8.84
C ASP A 227 4.61 4.06 9.92
N LYS A 228 5.70 3.39 10.30
CA LYS A 228 6.39 3.69 11.57
C LYS A 228 7.45 4.79 11.51
N ASP A 229 7.41 5.67 12.52
CA ASP A 229 8.47 6.61 12.94
C ASP A 229 9.33 6.08 14.12
N ASP A 230 8.85 5.09 14.91
CA ASP A 230 9.67 4.41 15.91
C ASP A 230 9.05 3.02 16.23
N ARG A 231 9.92 2.00 16.39
CA ARG A 231 9.64 0.60 16.80
C ARG A 231 8.91 -0.29 15.79
N THR A 232 9.64 -0.83 14.80
CA THR A 232 9.28 -2.13 14.20
C THR A 232 8.94 -3.10 15.33
N SER A 233 7.73 -3.67 15.31
CA SER A 233 7.39 -4.70 16.29
C SER A 233 8.26 -5.89 15.94
N GLU A 234 9.16 -6.28 16.85
CA GLU A 234 9.99 -7.47 16.63
C GLU A 234 9.09 -8.70 16.42
N PRO A 235 9.52 -9.69 15.62
CA PRO A 235 8.76 -10.93 15.47
C PRO A 235 8.38 -11.53 16.83
N GLY A 236 7.10 -11.85 17.02
CA GLY A 236 6.53 -12.35 18.28
C GLY A 236 6.08 -11.27 19.27
N VAL A 237 6.20 -9.97 18.95
CA VAL A 237 5.62 -8.89 19.76
C VAL A 237 4.22 -8.54 19.23
N GLY A 238 3.26 -8.36 20.14
CA GLY A 238 1.88 -8.02 19.82
C GLY A 238 1.72 -6.61 19.25
N VAL A 239 0.86 -6.47 18.24
CA VAL A 239 0.52 -5.22 17.55
C VAL A 239 -0.99 -5.06 17.56
N TYR A 240 -1.47 -3.97 18.16
CA TYR A 240 -2.88 -3.62 18.21
C TYR A 240 -3.29 -2.96 16.89
N ILE A 241 -4.01 -3.69 16.05
CA ILE A 241 -4.35 -3.27 14.68
C ILE A 241 -5.84 -3.01 14.48
N GLY A 242 -6.68 -3.27 15.47
CA GLY A 242 -8.12 -3.09 15.34
C GLY A 242 -8.94 -3.61 16.52
N MET A 243 -10.24 -3.65 16.33
CA MET A 243 -11.25 -4.16 17.25
C MET A 243 -12.24 -5.07 16.51
N LEU A 244 -12.56 -6.22 17.12
CA LEU A 244 -13.69 -7.06 16.74
C LEU A 244 -15.01 -6.41 17.19
N ASN A 245 -16.14 -6.92 16.69
CA ASN A 245 -17.47 -6.33 16.95
C ASN A 245 -17.89 -6.30 18.42
N ASP A 246 -17.40 -7.22 19.23
CA ASP A 246 -17.66 -7.28 20.66
C ASP A 246 -16.70 -6.40 21.49
N ARG A 247 -15.96 -5.51 20.81
CA ARG A 247 -14.93 -4.65 21.37
C ARG A 247 -13.74 -5.43 21.97
N LEU A 248 -13.46 -6.63 21.47
CA LEU A 248 -12.19 -7.29 21.74
C LEU A 248 -11.10 -6.73 20.81
N PRO A 249 -9.90 -6.40 21.34
CA PRO A 249 -8.81 -5.91 20.51
C PRO A 249 -8.28 -7.02 19.59
N ILE A 250 -7.97 -6.64 18.34
CA ILE A 250 -7.23 -7.47 17.40
C ILE A 250 -5.74 -7.21 17.66
N VAL A 251 -5.10 -8.15 18.35
CA VAL A 251 -3.66 -8.12 18.64
C VAL A 251 -2.97 -9.13 17.74
N ALA A 252 -2.35 -8.64 16.66
CA ALA A 252 -1.64 -9.47 15.70
C ALA A 252 -0.14 -9.55 16.02
N THR A 253 0.52 -10.61 15.59
CA THR A 253 1.97 -10.76 15.61
C THR A 253 2.40 -11.63 14.44
N TYR A 254 3.71 -11.79 14.23
CA TYR A 254 4.24 -12.61 13.16
C TYR A 254 5.55 -13.25 13.63
N VAL A 255 5.87 -14.44 13.09
CA VAL A 255 7.15 -15.11 13.33
C VAL A 255 7.65 -15.71 12.02
N SER A 256 8.97 -15.89 11.89
CA SER A 256 9.58 -16.49 10.69
C SER A 256 8.87 -17.80 10.29
N TRP A 257 8.73 -18.04 8.99
CA TRP A 257 8.05 -19.25 8.50
C TRP A 257 8.68 -20.53 9.07
N THR A 258 10.01 -20.56 9.20
CA THR A 258 10.77 -21.66 9.80
C THR A 258 10.33 -22.04 11.22
N LYS A 259 9.85 -21.05 12.01
CA LYS A 259 9.29 -21.26 13.35
C LYS A 259 7.79 -21.49 13.30
N ALA A 260 7.08 -20.72 12.47
CA ALA A 260 5.64 -20.78 12.35
C ALA A 260 5.15 -22.19 11.98
N LEU A 261 5.88 -22.92 11.12
CA LEU A 261 5.49 -24.26 10.70
C LEU A 261 5.38 -25.27 11.86
N ASP A 262 6.06 -25.05 12.99
CA ASP A 262 5.91 -25.91 14.18
C ASP A 262 4.50 -25.78 14.83
N GLU A 263 3.76 -24.70 14.56
CA GLU A 263 2.38 -24.46 15.04
C GLU A 263 1.30 -25.14 14.17
N TYR A 264 1.69 -25.73 13.03
CA TYR A 264 0.79 -26.39 12.10
C TYR A 264 1.07 -27.91 12.04
N ARG A 265 0.07 -28.72 12.40
CA ARG A 265 0.18 -30.19 12.36
C ARG A 265 0.27 -30.74 10.93
N SER A 266 -0.46 -30.12 10.02
CA SER A 266 -0.46 -30.40 8.58
C SER A 266 -0.89 -29.14 7.83
N LEU A 267 -0.27 -28.91 6.68
CA LEU A 267 -0.57 -27.83 5.75
C LEU A 267 -0.77 -28.45 4.37
N VAL A 268 -1.72 -27.92 3.61
CA VAL A 268 -1.85 -28.27 2.19
C VAL A 268 -1.18 -27.21 1.34
N LEU A 269 -1.29 -25.94 1.73
CA LEU A 269 -0.59 -24.81 1.12
C LEU A 269 0.38 -24.13 2.10
N GLY A 270 1.46 -23.56 1.56
CA GLY A 270 2.48 -22.83 2.30
C GLY A 270 3.32 -23.72 3.24
N SER A 271 3.34 -25.03 2.96
CA SER A 271 4.14 -26.04 3.66
C SER A 271 5.64 -25.88 3.37
N ALA A 272 6.48 -26.74 3.94
CA ALA A 272 7.90 -26.76 3.59
C ALA A 272 8.14 -27.20 2.13
N ASP A 273 7.25 -28.04 1.56
CA ASP A 273 7.38 -28.55 0.20
C ASP A 273 7.03 -27.44 -0.82
N ASP A 274 6.03 -26.60 -0.52
CA ASP A 274 5.67 -25.42 -1.35
C ASP A 274 6.79 -24.37 -1.42
N ARG A 275 7.77 -24.49 -0.51
CA ARG A 275 8.88 -23.54 -0.33
C ARG A 275 10.18 -24.00 -0.98
N GLU A 276 10.17 -25.08 -1.75
CA GLU A 276 11.38 -25.53 -2.46
C GLU A 276 11.79 -24.55 -3.58
N GLU A 277 10.81 -23.92 -4.25
CA GLU A 277 11.04 -23.08 -5.43
C GLU A 277 10.70 -21.58 -5.23
N GLY A 278 10.14 -21.19 -4.08
CA GLY A 278 9.77 -19.80 -3.77
C GLY A 278 9.30 -19.62 -2.33
N HIS A 279 9.02 -18.38 -1.90
CA HIS A 279 8.50 -18.07 -0.56
C HIS A 279 9.30 -18.69 0.60
N ASN A 280 10.61 -18.88 0.44
CA ASN A 280 11.50 -19.55 1.39
C ASN A 280 12.55 -18.62 2.00
N GLY A 281 12.56 -17.36 1.57
CA GLY A 281 13.37 -16.30 2.14
C GLY A 281 12.74 -15.73 3.40
N ARG A 282 12.72 -14.39 3.47
CA ARG A 282 12.28 -13.64 4.65
C ARG A 282 10.76 -13.45 4.65
N THR A 283 10.04 -14.52 5.00
CA THR A 283 8.58 -14.50 5.11
C THR A 283 8.11 -14.96 6.49
N ALA A 284 6.94 -14.49 6.92
CA ALA A 284 6.44 -14.67 8.27
C ALA A 284 4.91 -14.85 8.33
N PRO A 285 4.45 -16.05 8.68
CA PRO A 285 3.04 -16.25 9.01
C PRO A 285 2.60 -15.40 10.20
N VAL A 286 1.41 -14.82 10.03
CA VAL A 286 0.72 -13.96 10.99
C VAL A 286 -0.07 -14.83 11.97
N PHE A 287 0.03 -14.46 13.23
CA PHE A 287 -0.70 -15.04 14.35
C PHE A 287 -1.42 -13.92 15.11
N ILE A 288 -2.25 -14.30 16.06
CA ILE A 288 -2.96 -13.39 16.97
C ILE A 288 -2.70 -13.80 18.42
N TYR A 289 -2.90 -12.86 19.34
CA TYR A 289 -3.04 -13.11 20.76
C TYR A 289 -4.48 -12.87 21.18
N THR A 290 -5.17 -13.93 21.61
CA THR A 290 -6.59 -13.85 22.00
C THR A 290 -6.80 -13.43 23.46
N SER A 291 -5.72 -13.26 24.23
CA SER A 291 -5.74 -12.76 25.60
C SER A 291 -4.39 -12.16 26.01
N GLU A 292 -4.39 -11.31 27.05
CA GLU A 292 -3.14 -10.81 27.64
C GLU A 292 -2.22 -11.93 28.15
N ASP A 293 -2.77 -13.07 28.59
CA ASP A 293 -1.96 -14.21 29.05
C ASP A 293 -1.29 -14.92 27.87
N ASP A 294 -1.96 -14.97 26.71
CA ASP A 294 -1.35 -15.47 25.48
C ASP A 294 -0.19 -14.56 25.05
N GLU A 295 -0.39 -13.25 25.03
CA GLU A 295 0.65 -12.27 24.69
C GLU A 295 1.84 -12.34 25.66
N LYS A 296 1.61 -12.28 26.98
CA LYS A 296 2.66 -12.34 28.01
C LYS A 296 3.49 -13.62 27.96
N LYS A 297 2.91 -14.74 27.50
CA LYS A 297 3.58 -16.04 27.41
C LYS A 297 4.01 -16.38 25.99
N GLY A 298 3.78 -15.50 25.01
CA GLY A 298 4.09 -15.73 23.60
C GLY A 298 3.34 -16.92 23.00
N ARG A 299 2.12 -17.22 23.46
CA ARG A 299 1.31 -18.33 22.92
C ARG A 299 0.61 -17.88 21.65
N LEU A 300 1.15 -18.29 20.52
CA LEU A 300 0.63 -17.97 19.19
C LEU A 300 -0.72 -18.65 18.95
N ARG A 301 -1.69 -17.90 18.44
CA ARG A 301 -2.99 -18.39 17.99
C ARG A 301 -3.17 -18.11 16.51
N LYS A 302 -3.86 -19.02 15.81
CA LYS A 302 -4.07 -18.88 14.36
C LYS A 302 -5.13 -17.83 14.10
N VAL A 303 -5.00 -17.09 12.99
CA VAL A 303 -5.99 -16.09 12.59
C VAL A 303 -7.40 -16.69 12.46
N SER A 304 -7.50 -17.96 12.06
CA SER A 304 -8.76 -18.71 11.96
C SER A 304 -9.53 -18.83 13.29
N GLU A 305 -8.91 -18.57 14.44
CA GLU A 305 -9.63 -18.53 15.72
C GLU A 305 -10.62 -17.35 15.80
N TYR A 306 -10.48 -16.34 14.95
CA TYR A 306 -11.42 -15.22 14.83
C TYR A 306 -12.52 -15.42 13.78
N ASP A 307 -12.58 -16.55 13.05
CA ASP A 307 -13.52 -16.74 11.93
C ASP A 307 -14.99 -16.56 12.32
N SER A 308 -15.37 -17.02 13.52
CA SER A 308 -16.72 -16.80 14.05
C SER A 308 -16.92 -15.44 14.73
N MET A 309 -15.91 -14.58 14.78
CA MET A 309 -15.86 -13.35 15.59
C MET A 309 -15.76 -12.06 14.77
N TRP A 310 -15.41 -12.13 13.47
CA TRP A 310 -15.34 -10.97 12.58
C TRP A 310 -16.64 -10.16 12.54
N GLY A 311 -17.79 -10.87 12.56
CA GLY A 311 -19.14 -10.38 12.27
C GLY A 311 -19.21 -9.41 11.09
N GLU A 312 -20.07 -8.38 11.14
CA GLU A 312 -20.36 -7.55 9.96
C GLU A 312 -19.33 -6.46 9.66
N ASN A 313 -18.67 -5.86 10.68
CA ASN A 313 -17.80 -4.71 10.45
C ASN A 313 -16.63 -4.61 11.46
N PRO A 314 -15.59 -5.45 11.35
CA PRO A 314 -14.39 -5.31 12.16
C PRO A 314 -13.72 -3.95 11.88
N LEU A 315 -13.27 -3.28 12.94
CA LEU A 315 -12.63 -1.96 12.83
C LEU A 315 -11.12 -2.13 12.81
N PHE A 316 -10.45 -1.65 11.76
CA PHE A 316 -8.98 -1.57 11.72
C PHE A 316 -8.51 -0.15 11.97
N PHE A 317 -7.40 -0.03 12.70
CA PHE A 317 -6.84 1.26 13.05
C PHE A 317 -5.97 1.81 11.92
N ILE A 318 -6.09 3.11 11.69
CA ILE A 318 -5.23 3.88 10.79
C ILE A 318 -4.32 4.75 11.64
N SER A 319 -3.05 4.87 11.25
CA SER A 319 -2.09 5.67 12.00
C SER A 319 -2.39 7.17 11.91
N THR A 320 -1.87 7.96 12.86
CA THR A 320 -1.91 9.43 12.77
C THR A 320 -1.16 9.93 11.53
N ARG A 321 -0.05 9.27 11.16
CA ARG A 321 0.73 9.61 9.96
C ARG A 321 -0.12 9.45 8.69
N GLU A 322 -0.84 8.35 8.57
CA GLU A 322 -1.71 8.09 7.42
C GLU A 322 -2.92 9.03 7.41
N THR A 323 -3.54 9.30 8.57
CA THR A 323 -4.61 10.30 8.68
C THR A 323 -4.16 11.69 8.19
N ASN A 324 -2.94 12.10 8.56
CA ASN A 324 -2.34 13.35 8.13
C ASN A 324 -2.03 13.36 6.62
N ARG A 325 -1.50 12.25 6.08
CA ARG A 325 -1.25 12.06 4.65
C ARG A 325 -2.55 12.18 3.84
N MET A 326 -3.60 11.45 4.22
CA MET A 326 -4.91 11.49 3.58
C MET A 326 -5.47 12.92 3.55
N SER A 327 -5.39 13.62 4.69
CA SER A 327 -5.83 15.01 4.79
C SER A 327 -5.05 15.94 3.86
N ALA A 328 -3.72 15.81 3.81
CA ALA A 328 -2.88 16.59 2.92
C ALA A 328 -3.22 16.33 1.45
N LEU A 329 -3.42 15.06 1.07
CA LEU A 329 -3.75 14.68 -0.31
C LEU A 329 -5.14 15.20 -0.72
N ALA A 330 -6.12 15.11 0.19
CA ALA A 330 -7.47 15.61 -0.04
C ALA A 330 -7.45 17.12 -0.36
N ARG A 331 -6.65 17.89 0.39
CA ARG A 331 -6.47 19.34 0.19
C ARG A 331 -5.72 19.66 -1.09
N GLU A 332 -4.63 18.96 -1.38
CA GLU A 332 -3.85 19.13 -2.61
C GLU A 332 -4.73 18.94 -3.85
N ARG A 333 -5.63 17.95 -3.81
CA ARG A 333 -6.51 17.59 -4.92
C ARG A 333 -7.88 18.27 -4.89
N PHE A 334 -8.11 19.20 -3.96
CA PHE A 334 -9.42 19.86 -3.77
C PHE A 334 -9.86 20.71 -4.97
N GLY A 335 -8.92 21.09 -5.85
CA GLY A 335 -9.26 21.73 -7.13
C GLY A 335 -10.21 20.90 -8.00
N LEU A 336 -10.14 19.56 -7.92
CA LEU A 336 -11.03 18.65 -8.65
C LEU A 336 -12.45 18.69 -8.10
N VAL A 337 -12.61 18.78 -6.78
CA VAL A 337 -13.92 18.99 -6.12
C VAL A 337 -14.58 20.26 -6.66
N LYS A 338 -13.84 21.39 -6.68
CA LYS A 338 -14.34 22.66 -7.23
C LYS A 338 -14.72 22.57 -8.70
N TYR A 339 -14.01 21.76 -9.48
CA TYR A 339 -14.34 21.52 -10.89
C TYR A 339 -15.61 20.68 -11.05
N MET A 340 -15.75 19.61 -10.28
CA MET A 340 -16.89 18.70 -10.36
C MET A 340 -18.18 19.32 -9.81
N ALA A 341 -18.09 20.13 -8.76
CA ALA A 341 -19.25 20.84 -8.21
C ALA A 341 -19.93 21.79 -9.22
N LYS A 342 -19.19 22.27 -10.25
CA LYS A 342 -19.78 23.07 -11.34
C LYS A 342 -20.69 22.25 -12.26
N LYS A 343 -20.56 20.93 -12.25
CA LYS A 343 -21.38 20.01 -13.04
C LYS A 343 -22.55 19.48 -12.23
N ASP A 344 -22.24 19.01 -11.02
CA ASP A 344 -23.21 18.44 -10.09
C ASP A 344 -22.65 18.52 -8.67
N GLU A 345 -23.23 19.38 -7.83
CA GLU A 345 -22.83 19.56 -6.43
C GLU A 345 -23.44 18.48 -5.50
N ASP A 346 -24.59 17.92 -5.89
CA ASP A 346 -25.34 16.97 -5.06
C ASP A 346 -24.64 15.61 -4.90
N SER A 347 -23.67 15.33 -5.78
CA SER A 347 -22.88 14.10 -5.79
C SER A 347 -21.62 14.14 -4.92
N ILE A 348 -21.38 15.23 -4.17
CA ILE A 348 -20.12 15.44 -3.46
C ILE A 348 -20.29 15.37 -1.94
N LEU A 349 -19.51 14.51 -1.30
CA LEU A 349 -19.32 14.47 0.15
C LEU A 349 -17.92 14.96 0.53
N LEU A 350 -17.84 15.75 1.59
CA LEU A 350 -16.60 16.27 2.17
C LEU A 350 -16.49 15.77 3.60
N LYS A 351 -15.35 15.18 3.96
CA LYS A 351 -15.05 14.83 5.34
C LYS A 351 -14.35 16.00 6.00
N ILE A 352 -14.91 16.48 7.09
CA ILE A 352 -14.45 17.68 7.80
C ILE A 352 -14.02 17.29 9.20
N GLY A 353 -12.85 17.77 9.61
CA GLY A 353 -12.37 17.63 10.98
C GLY A 353 -12.94 18.71 11.87
N LEU A 354 -14.01 18.40 12.62
CA LEU A 354 -14.63 19.28 13.60
C LEU A 354 -13.89 19.22 14.93
N LYS A 355 -13.74 20.34 15.61
CA LYS A 355 -13.15 20.36 16.95
C LYS A 355 -14.10 19.69 17.94
N THR A 356 -13.61 18.73 18.71
CA THR A 356 -14.40 18.06 19.73
C THR A 356 -14.58 18.91 20.99
N ASP A 357 -15.63 18.61 21.76
CA ASP A 357 -15.91 19.28 23.03
C ASP A 357 -14.88 18.91 24.11
N SER A 358 -14.34 17.69 24.04
CA SER A 358 -13.29 17.20 24.93
C SER A 358 -11.87 17.51 24.48
N ALA A 359 -11.68 18.24 23.38
CA ALA A 359 -10.37 18.52 22.79
C ALA A 359 -9.40 19.17 23.79
N GLU A 360 -8.35 18.45 24.16
CA GLU A 360 -7.22 18.96 24.95
C GLU A 360 -6.09 19.46 24.06
N GLN A 361 -5.99 18.93 22.84
CA GLN A 361 -5.00 19.26 21.82
C GLN A 361 -5.66 19.81 20.54
N ALA A 362 -4.87 20.42 19.67
CA ALA A 362 -5.37 21.07 18.45
C ALA A 362 -5.81 20.07 17.36
N ASP A 363 -5.32 18.84 17.45
CA ASP A 363 -5.58 17.70 16.59
C ASP A 363 -6.70 16.78 17.09
N ASP A 364 -7.26 17.05 18.28
CA ASP A 364 -8.46 16.38 18.79
C ASP A 364 -9.69 16.82 17.98
N ARG A 365 -9.90 16.14 16.86
CA ARG A 365 -10.98 16.40 15.91
C ARG A 365 -11.79 15.15 15.64
N GLU A 366 -13.10 15.34 15.54
CA GLU A 366 -14.00 14.34 14.99
C GLU A 366 -14.11 14.56 13.48
N HIS A 367 -13.75 13.54 12.69
CA HIS A 367 -13.78 13.60 11.23
C HIS A 367 -15.09 13.02 10.71
N ILE A 368 -15.99 13.90 10.25
CA ILE A 368 -17.36 13.53 9.89
C ILE A 368 -17.76 14.02 8.51
N TRP A 369 -18.70 13.33 7.86
CA TRP A 369 -19.09 13.60 6.47
C TRP A 369 -20.16 14.69 6.37
N PHE A 370 -19.98 15.57 5.40
CA PHE A 370 -20.89 16.64 5.01
C PHE A 370 -21.25 16.50 3.53
N LYS A 371 -22.51 16.74 3.17
CA LYS A 371 -22.93 16.98 1.79
C LYS A 371 -22.57 18.41 1.39
N LEU A 372 -21.90 18.58 0.26
CA LEU A 372 -21.61 19.91 -0.29
C LEU A 372 -22.91 20.61 -0.74
N LEU A 373 -23.08 21.89 -0.40
CA LEU A 373 -24.24 22.69 -0.79
C LEU A 373 -23.90 23.82 -1.76
N GLU A 374 -22.88 24.63 -1.47
CA GLU A 374 -22.49 25.74 -2.34
C GLU A 374 -21.06 26.22 -2.05
N PHE A 375 -20.48 26.98 -2.99
CA PHE A 375 -19.20 27.69 -2.82
C PHE A 375 -19.40 29.21 -2.73
N ASP A 376 -18.69 29.85 -1.81
CA ASP A 376 -18.55 31.32 -1.70
C ASP A 376 -17.06 31.69 -1.60
N GLY A 377 -16.46 31.98 -2.76
CA GLY A 377 -15.04 32.30 -2.88
C GLY A 377 -14.15 31.13 -2.44
N GLU A 378 -13.45 31.30 -1.33
CA GLU A 378 -12.57 30.28 -0.74
C GLU A 378 -13.26 29.37 0.26
N ARG A 379 -14.51 29.68 0.63
CA ARG A 379 -15.31 28.89 1.56
C ARG A 379 -16.32 28.03 0.81
N PHE A 380 -16.80 27.00 1.48
CA PHE A 380 -17.93 26.21 1.03
C PHE A 380 -18.89 25.96 2.17
N LYS A 381 -20.16 25.76 1.82
CA LYS A 381 -21.21 25.40 2.76
C LYS A 381 -21.45 23.90 2.65
N GLY A 382 -21.51 23.22 3.80
CA GLY A 382 -21.82 21.80 3.88
C GLY A 382 -22.97 21.55 4.84
N GLN A 383 -23.76 20.51 4.56
CA GLN A 383 -24.77 19.97 5.46
C GLN A 383 -24.27 18.67 6.09
N LEU A 384 -24.30 18.58 7.41
CA LEU A 384 -23.90 17.40 8.15
C LEU A 384 -24.88 16.24 7.90
N ILE A 385 -24.37 15.06 7.55
CA ILE A 385 -25.22 13.89 7.18
C ILE A 385 -25.26 12.79 8.23
N GLN A 386 -24.59 12.98 9.36
CA GLN A 386 -24.46 12.00 10.46
C GLN A 386 -24.40 12.73 11.80
N GLU A 387 -24.91 12.11 12.86
CA GLU A 387 -24.81 12.68 14.21
C GLU A 387 -23.38 12.57 14.75
N PRO A 388 -22.76 13.68 15.23
CA PRO A 388 -21.45 13.64 15.86
C PRO A 388 -21.48 12.91 17.21
N TYR A 389 -20.35 12.31 17.58
CA TYR A 389 -20.18 11.66 18.89
C TYR A 389 -19.79 12.65 19.99
N ASP A 390 -18.90 13.61 19.71
CA ASP A 390 -18.32 14.53 20.70
C ASP A 390 -18.27 15.98 20.22
N VAL A 391 -19.29 16.41 19.47
CA VAL A 391 -19.44 17.78 18.96
C VAL A 391 -20.86 18.28 19.24
N SER A 392 -21.14 18.72 20.46
CA SER A 392 -22.49 19.07 20.93
C SER A 392 -23.14 20.30 20.28
N HIS A 393 -22.37 21.08 19.52
CA HIS A 393 -22.84 22.29 18.85
C HIS A 393 -23.29 22.05 17.40
N MET A 394 -23.22 20.81 16.90
CA MET A 394 -23.73 20.41 15.59
C MET A 394 -24.54 19.12 15.69
N HIS A 395 -25.60 19.02 14.89
CA HIS A 395 -26.46 17.86 14.76
C HIS A 395 -26.64 17.46 13.29
N GLU A 396 -27.07 16.22 13.05
CA GLU A 396 -27.45 15.79 11.69
C GLU A 396 -28.43 16.78 11.04
N GLY A 397 -28.12 17.21 9.81
CA GLY A 397 -28.88 18.20 9.06
C GLY A 397 -28.42 19.65 9.23
N ASP A 398 -27.58 19.94 10.23
CA ASP A 398 -27.03 21.28 10.43
C ASP A 398 -26.09 21.68 9.28
N GLU A 399 -26.09 22.98 8.99
CA GLU A 399 -25.27 23.56 7.92
C GLU A 399 -24.13 24.40 8.50
N GLY A 400 -22.93 24.27 7.94
CA GLY A 400 -21.75 25.03 8.34
C GLY A 400 -20.99 25.60 7.16
N TRP A 401 -20.27 26.71 7.39
CA TRP A 401 -19.32 27.28 6.44
C TRP A 401 -17.90 26.85 6.82
N PHE A 402 -17.18 26.30 5.85
CA PHE A 402 -15.86 25.71 6.03
C PHE A 402 -14.89 26.17 4.94
N THR A 403 -13.61 25.85 5.13
CA THR A 403 -12.52 26.10 4.18
C THR A 403 -11.84 24.80 3.79
N VAL A 404 -11.00 24.84 2.75
CA VAL A 404 -10.20 23.67 2.35
C VAL A 404 -9.31 23.15 3.50
N GLU A 405 -8.88 24.02 4.42
CA GLU A 405 -8.08 23.62 5.59
C GLU A 405 -8.85 22.73 6.58
N ASP A 406 -10.18 22.75 6.55
CA ASP A 406 -11.03 21.92 7.39
C ASP A 406 -11.24 20.51 6.79
N VAL A 407 -10.97 20.35 5.48
CA VAL A 407 -11.17 19.11 4.75
C VAL A 407 -10.08 18.12 5.11
N THR A 408 -10.50 16.89 5.40
CA THR A 408 -9.62 15.75 5.69
C THR A 408 -9.79 14.59 4.71
N ASP A 409 -10.89 14.57 3.97
CA ASP A 409 -11.14 13.62 2.88
C ASP A 409 -12.31 14.12 2.00
N TRP A 410 -12.53 13.52 0.84
CA TRP A 410 -13.72 13.78 0.01
C TRP A 410 -14.10 12.58 -0.84
N ILE A 411 -15.39 12.51 -1.22
CA ILE A 411 -15.92 11.51 -2.16
C ILE A 411 -16.76 12.24 -3.20
N ILE A 412 -16.55 11.90 -4.47
CA ILE A 412 -17.36 12.36 -5.61
C ILE A 412 -18.06 11.12 -6.17
N TYR A 413 -19.37 11.07 -6.08
CA TYR A 413 -20.17 10.02 -6.68
C TYR A 413 -20.38 10.29 -8.16
N LEU A 414 -20.15 9.27 -8.99
CA LEU A 414 -20.49 9.25 -10.40
C LEU A 414 -21.52 8.12 -10.62
N GLU A 415 -22.08 8.02 -11.83
CA GLU A 415 -23.16 7.06 -12.11
C GLU A 415 -22.77 5.61 -11.79
N GLU A 416 -21.53 5.21 -12.06
CA GLU A 416 -21.08 3.81 -11.94
C GLU A 416 -20.06 3.57 -10.82
N PHE A 417 -19.41 4.62 -10.30
CA PHE A 417 -18.36 4.49 -9.29
C PHE A 417 -18.21 5.78 -8.48
N SER A 418 -17.40 5.74 -7.42
CA SER A 418 -17.00 6.93 -6.66
C SER A 418 -15.52 7.21 -6.80
N VAL A 419 -15.16 8.47 -6.69
CA VAL A 419 -13.78 8.96 -6.73
C VAL A 419 -13.43 9.57 -5.37
N ALA A 420 -12.28 9.20 -4.85
CA ALA A 420 -11.68 9.73 -3.63
C ALA A 420 -10.31 10.36 -3.98
N PRO A 421 -9.62 11.05 -3.06
CA PRO A 421 -8.33 11.66 -3.32
C PRO A 421 -7.35 10.70 -3.99
N ASP A 422 -7.15 9.50 -3.46
CA ASP A 422 -6.20 8.52 -4.01
C ASP A 422 -6.60 8.00 -5.42
N THR A 423 -7.90 8.03 -5.77
CA THR A 423 -8.42 7.60 -7.08
C THR A 423 -8.75 8.75 -8.04
N ALA A 424 -8.35 9.98 -7.69
CA ALA A 424 -8.58 11.20 -8.47
C ALA A 424 -8.11 11.14 -9.93
N TYR A 425 -7.20 10.22 -10.26
CA TYR A 425 -6.73 9.98 -11.62
C TYR A 425 -7.84 9.51 -12.58
N LEU A 426 -9.00 9.10 -12.06
CA LEU A 426 -10.18 8.75 -12.85
C LEU A 426 -10.91 9.99 -13.41
N LEU A 427 -10.56 11.19 -12.94
CA LEU A 427 -11.18 12.46 -13.38
C LEU A 427 -10.32 13.25 -14.36
N VAL A 428 -9.08 12.83 -14.63
CA VAL A 428 -8.06 13.58 -15.39
C VAL A 428 -7.73 12.97 -16.75
#